data_AF-A0A1G5QTP5-F1
#
_entry.id   AF-A0A1G5QTP5-F1
#
_cell.length_a   1.000
_cell.length_b   1.000
_cell.length_c   1.000
_cell.angle_alpha   90.00
_cell.angle_beta   90.00
_cell.angle_gamma   90.00
#
_symmetry.space_group_name_H-M   'P 1'
#
loop_
_entity.id
_entity.type
_entity.pdbx_description
1 polymer ?
#
loop_
_entity_poly.entity_id
_entity_poly.type
_entity_poly.pdbx_seq_one_letter_code
_entity_poly.pdbx_strand_id
1 'polypeptide(L)' 'MKHQLKVYPGADHAFHNDTSERYVEAQATAAWNDTLAWFKDNV' A
#
# COMPACT_ATOMS: atom_id res chain seq x y z
N MET A 1 16.25 -0.87 -2.32
CA MET A 1 15.98 -2.19 -2.95
C MET A 1 15.41 -1.93 -4.33
N LYS A 2 15.85 -2.66 -5.37
CA LYS A 2 15.36 -2.41 -6.74
C LYS A 2 13.90 -2.84 -6.96
N HIS A 3 13.41 -3.82 -6.20
CA HIS A 3 12.02 -4.29 -6.21
C HIS A 3 11.69 -4.91 -4.85
N GLN A 4 10.42 -4.85 -4.47
CA GLN A 4 9.89 -5.47 -3.25
C GLN A 4 8.43 -5.89 -3.49
N LEU A 5 8.01 -6.99 -2.86
CA LEU A 5 6.61 -7.39 -2.75
C LEU A 5 6.25 -7.46 -1.27
N LYS A 6 5.13 -6.84 -0.90
CA LYS A 6 4.60 -6.84 0.46
C LYS A 6 3.14 -7.28 0.43
N VAL A 7 2.78 -8.21 1.30
CA VAL A 7 1.40 -8.66 1.51
C VAL A 7 0.87 -7.96 2.76
N TYR A 8 -0.25 -7.26 2.61
CA TYR A 8 -0.91 -6.56 3.71
C TYR A 8 -1.97 -7.47 4.35
N PRO A 9 -1.87 -7.79 5.64
CA PRO A 9 -2.74 -8.77 6.27
C PRO A 9 -4.18 -8.27 6.33
N GLY A 10 -5.13 -9.15 5.97
CA GLY A 10 -6.55 -8.83 5.98
C GLY A 10 -7.02 -7.88 4.86
N ALA A 11 -6.13 -7.50 3.94
CA ALA A 11 -6.50 -6.74 2.75
C ALA A 11 -6.77 -7.68 1.57
N ASP A 12 -7.88 -7.43 0.87
CA ASP A 12 -8.17 -8.07 -0.42
C ASP A 12 -7.84 -7.12 -1.58
N HIS A 13 -8.02 -7.58 -2.82
CA HIS A 13 -7.88 -6.76 -4.01
C HIS A 13 -8.66 -5.44 -3.89
N ALA A 14 -8.01 -4.35 -4.30
CA ALA A 14 -8.52 -2.97 -4.25
C ALA A 14 -8.66 -2.36 -2.84
N PHE A 15 -7.92 -2.83 -1.83
CA PHE A 15 -7.95 -2.26 -0.47
C PHE A 15 -7.57 -0.77 -0.36
N HIS A 16 -6.94 -0.19 -1.38
CA HIS A 16 -6.56 1.22 -1.44
C HIS A 16 -7.64 2.11 -2.11
N ASN A 17 -8.71 1.53 -2.67
CA ASN A 17 -9.80 2.31 -3.26
C ASN A 17 -10.76 2.78 -2.17
N ASP A 18 -10.64 4.03 -1.75
CA ASP A 18 -11.45 4.69 -0.71
C ASP A 18 -12.92 4.95 -1.09
N THR A 19 -13.30 4.72 -2.35
CA THR A 19 -14.71 4.77 -2.79
C THR A 19 -15.41 3.41 -2.76
N SER A 20 -14.71 2.35 -2.33
CA SER A 20 -15.21 0.97 -2.30
C SER A 20 -15.43 0.46 -0.88
N GLU A 21 -16.38 -0.46 -0.71
CA GLU A 21 -16.55 -1.26 0.51
C GLU A 21 -15.31 -2.10 0.87
N ARG A 22 -14.38 -2.28 -0.07
CA ARG A 22 -13.13 -3.02 0.12
C ARG A 22 -12.03 -2.18 0.75
N TYR A 23 -12.24 -0.87 0.94
CA TYR A 23 -11.24 0.02 1.52
C TYR A 23 -10.80 -0.45 2.91
N VAL A 24 -9.49 -0.54 3.13
CA VAL A 24 -8.91 -0.83 4.44
C VAL A 24 -7.90 0.24 4.77
N GLU A 25 -8.36 1.30 5.45
CA GLU A 25 -7.55 2.51 5.76
C GLU A 25 -6.17 2.18 6.31
N ALA A 26 -6.09 1.35 7.35
CA ALA A 26 -4.82 0.99 7.97
C ALA A 26 -3.81 0.40 6.96
N GLN A 27 -4.27 -0.46 6.04
CA GLN A 27 -3.40 -1.08 5.05
C GLN A 27 -3.10 -0.13 3.89
N ALA A 28 -4.08 0.69 3.47
CA ALA A 28 -3.89 1.72 2.46
C ALA A 28 -2.83 2.75 2.90
N THR A 29 -2.94 3.26 4.13
CA THR A 29 -1.94 4.17 4.71
C THR A 29 -0.56 3.54 4.80
N ALA A 30 -0.46 2.28 5.23
CA ALA A 30 0.82 1.57 5.27
C ALA A 30 1.43 1.43 3.87
N ALA A 31 0.62 1.02 2.88
CA ALA A 31 1.06 0.87 1.50
C ALA A 31 1.50 2.19 0.86
N TRP A 32 0.80 3.27 1.16
CA TRP A 32 1.16 4.60 0.68
C TRP A 32 2.49 5.08 1.29
N ASN A 33 2.69 4.90 2.59
CA ASN A 33 3.94 5.24 3.27
C ASN A 33 5.13 4.45 2.72
N ASP A 34 4.97 3.14 2.51
CA ASP A 34 6.01 2.29 1.91
C ASP A 34 6.34 2.74 0.48
N THR A 35 5.32 3.15 -0.30
CA THR A 35 5.50 3.66 -1.67
C THR A 35 6.29 4.97 -1.68
N LEU A 36 5.94 5.93 -0.81
CA LEU A 36 6.66 7.19 -0.68
C LEU A 36 8.10 6.99 -0.20
N ALA A 37 8.32 6.07 0.76
CA ALA A 37 9.66 5.71 1.21
C ALA A 37 10.49 5.12 0.07
N TRP A 38 9.90 4.25 -0.74
CA TRP A 38 10.57 3.73 -1.93
C TRP A 38 10.93 4.84 -2.91
N PHE A 39 10.03 5.77 -3.22
CA PHE A 39 10.34 6.87 -4.13
C PHE A 39 11.46 7.76 -3.60
N LYS A 40 11.47 8.09 -2.31
CA LYS A 40 12.52 8.90 -1.68
C LYS A 40 13.92 8.32 -1.89
N ASP A 41 14.04 6.99 -1.90
CA ASP A 41 15.33 6.30 -1.98
C ASP A 41 15.73 5.91 -3.42
N ASN A 42 14.82 6.03 -4.41
CA ASN A 42 15.02 5.44 -5.74
C ASN A 42 14.65 6.37 -6.93
N VAL A 43 14.17 7.59 -6.69
CA VAL A 43 13.90 8.63 -7.71
C VAL A 43 14.72 9.87 -7.39
#